data_AF-A0A399WJ99-F1
#
_entry.id   AF-A0A399WJ99-F1
#
_cell.length_a   1.000
_cell.length_b   1.000
_cell.length_c   1.000
_cell.angle_alpha   90.00
_cell.angle_beta   90.00
_cell.angle_gamma   90.00
#
_symmetry.space_group_name_H-M   'P 1'
#
loop_
_entity.id
_entity.type
_entity.pdbx_description
1 polymer ?
#
loop_
_entity_poly.entity_id
_entity_poly.type
_entity_poly.pdbx_seq_one_letter_code
_entity_poly.pdbx_strand_id
1 'polypeptide(L)'
;MTPCKKGSWSGTGKGSCRKFGQDGLRQEIIQKQRTTAPTKGRLFAIDDTDRPKPFAKKTEGAKWQYFSPLKKEEVCYAGVGAAFVSQAKRFPLDIIPYLPASEFPRGVKNPQFKDMIQIAIELFDLYAESFGFSGTVFDSWYATARFLKHLYEKDKIFYSEMKSNRNIFMYHPAKKTLLHQTR
;
A
#
# COMPACT_ATOMS: atom_id res chain seq x y z
N MET A 1 -20.27 -11.56 -25.70
CA MET A 1 -20.74 -10.65 -24.64
C MET A 1 -22.19 -10.99 -24.34
N THR A 2 -22.48 -11.56 -23.18
CA THR A 2 -23.85 -11.88 -22.75
C THR A 2 -24.05 -11.23 -21.39
N PRO A 3 -25.05 -10.35 -21.20
CA PRO A 3 -25.22 -9.63 -19.94
C PRO A 3 -25.92 -10.52 -18.91
N CYS A 4 -25.38 -10.58 -17.70
CA CYS A 4 -25.97 -11.28 -16.57
C CYS A 4 -27.22 -10.52 -16.07
N LYS A 5 -28.35 -11.23 -15.97
CA LYS A 5 -29.66 -10.70 -15.61
C LYS A 5 -29.68 -10.06 -14.20
N LYS A 6 -30.44 -8.97 -14.06
CA LYS A 6 -30.75 -8.30 -12.80
C LYS A 6 -31.55 -9.25 -11.90
N GLY A 7 -30.94 -9.71 -10.81
CA GLY A 7 -31.60 -10.40 -9.70
C GLY A 7 -32.02 -9.40 -8.62
N SER A 8 -33.22 -9.58 -8.12
CA SER A 8 -33.99 -8.78 -7.17
C SER A 8 -33.29 -8.48 -5.84
N TRP A 9 -33.51 -7.26 -5.34
CA TRP A 9 -33.13 -6.79 -4.02
C TRP A 9 -34.09 -7.38 -2.96
N SER A 10 -33.61 -8.29 -2.12
CA SER A 10 -34.23 -8.58 -0.82
C SER A 10 -33.32 -8.03 0.28
N GLY A 11 -33.87 -7.08 1.04
CA GLY A 11 -33.14 -6.38 2.09
C GLY A 11 -32.81 -7.30 3.25
N THR A 12 -31.54 -7.31 3.65
CA THR A 12 -31.06 -7.38 5.04
C THR A 12 -29.57 -7.04 5.02
N GLY A 13 -29.22 -5.89 5.57
CA GLY A 13 -27.85 -5.38 5.56
C GLY A 13 -26.93 -6.21 6.45
N LYS A 14 -25.74 -6.55 5.92
CA LYS A 14 -24.49 -6.83 6.66
C LYS A 14 -23.32 -6.83 5.65
N GLY A 15 -22.31 -6.00 5.94
CA GLY A 15 -20.93 -6.12 5.45
C GLY A 15 -20.72 -5.86 3.96
N SER A 16 -20.26 -4.64 3.64
CA SER A 16 -19.73 -4.24 2.34
C SER A 16 -18.71 -5.24 1.82
N CYS A 17 -19.17 -6.12 0.92
CA CYS A 17 -18.31 -6.95 0.11
C CYS A 17 -17.71 -6.00 -0.94
N ARG A 18 -16.42 -5.67 -0.83
CA ARG A 18 -15.67 -5.12 -1.97
C ARG A 18 -15.91 -6.09 -3.13
N LYS A 19 -16.78 -5.72 -4.07
CA LYS A 19 -16.93 -6.49 -5.30
C LYS A 19 -15.58 -6.40 -6.01
N PHE A 20 -14.87 -7.52 -6.08
CA PHE A 20 -13.63 -7.79 -6.81
C PHE A 20 -13.81 -7.55 -8.33
N GLY A 21 -14.15 -6.31 -8.71
CA GLY A 21 -14.45 -5.87 -10.06
C GLY A 21 -14.47 -4.35 -10.23
N GLN A 22 -14.11 -3.56 -9.21
CA GLN A 22 -13.97 -2.10 -9.29
C GLN A 22 -12.56 -1.63 -9.66
N ASP A 23 -11.53 -2.45 -9.43
CA ASP A 23 -10.14 -2.02 -9.61
C ASP A 23 -9.81 -1.80 -11.09
N GLY A 24 -10.28 -2.70 -11.98
CA GLY A 24 -10.12 -2.54 -13.43
C GLY A 24 -10.79 -1.27 -13.97
N LEU A 25 -12.01 -0.96 -13.50
CA LEU A 25 -12.73 0.25 -13.92
C LEU A 25 -12.03 1.52 -13.42
N ARG A 26 -11.54 1.54 -12.18
CA ARG A 26 -10.76 2.67 -11.66
C ARG A 26 -9.52 2.91 -12.51
N GLN A 27 -8.75 1.86 -12.80
CA GLN A 27 -7.55 1.95 -13.62
C GLN A 27 -7.89 2.47 -15.04
N GLU A 28 -8.98 1.98 -15.63
CA GLU A 28 -9.47 2.42 -16.94
C GLU A 28 -9.82 3.92 -16.94
N ILE A 29 -10.55 4.39 -15.92
CA ILE A 29 -10.92 5.81 -15.78
C ILE A 29 -9.67 6.68 -15.66
N ILE A 30 -8.72 6.28 -14.81
CA ILE A 30 -7.46 7.01 -14.61
C ILE A 30 -6.70 7.13 -15.94
N GLN A 31 -6.63 6.05 -16.72
CA GLN A 31 -5.92 6.03 -18.00
C GLN A 31 -6.60 6.85 -19.10
N LYS A 32 -7.94 6.86 -19.14
CA LYS A 32 -8.71 7.58 -20.17
C LYS A 32 -8.83 9.08 -19.91
N GLN A 33 -8.74 9.53 -18.66
CA GLN A 33 -8.92 10.92 -18.30
C GLN A 33 -7.64 11.73 -18.51
N ARG A 34 -7.69 12.82 -19.28
CA ARG A 34 -6.49 13.61 -19.68
C ARG A 34 -5.66 14.09 -18.49
N THR A 35 -6.30 14.50 -17.40
CA THR A 35 -5.63 15.03 -16.21
C THR A 35 -4.89 13.94 -15.42
N THR A 36 -5.35 12.69 -15.44
CA THR A 36 -4.78 11.55 -14.69
C THR A 36 -4.10 10.50 -15.57
N ALA A 37 -4.19 10.63 -16.90
CA ALA A 37 -3.55 9.72 -17.84
C ALA A 37 -2.04 9.64 -17.58
N PRO A 38 -1.44 8.42 -17.59
CA PRO A 38 -0.04 8.21 -17.30
C PRO A 38 0.91 8.98 -18.21
N THR A 39 1.88 9.67 -17.63
CA THR A 39 2.96 10.39 -18.32
C THR A 39 4.28 9.58 -18.29
N LYS A 40 5.28 10.01 -19.07
CA LYS A 40 6.63 9.40 -19.03
C LYS A 40 7.34 9.72 -17.70
N GLY A 41 8.29 8.87 -17.29
CA GLY A 41 9.08 9.07 -16.07
C GLY A 41 8.26 8.97 -14.78
N ARG A 42 7.23 8.12 -14.79
CA ARG A 42 6.29 7.93 -13.69
C ARG A 42 6.81 6.96 -12.64
N LEU A 43 6.68 7.35 -11.39
CA LEU A 43 7.03 6.61 -10.21
C LEU A 43 5.77 6.20 -9.45
N PHE A 44 5.83 5.04 -8.82
CA PHE A 44 4.83 4.55 -7.89
C PHE A 44 5.23 4.97 -6.48
N ALA A 45 4.44 5.80 -5.81
CA ALA A 45 4.72 6.21 -4.44
C ALA A 45 3.85 5.41 -3.46
N ILE A 46 4.46 4.89 -2.40
CA ILE A 46 3.78 4.28 -1.27
C ILE A 46 4.09 5.08 -0.01
N ASP A 47 3.04 5.39 0.73
CA ASP A 47 3.13 6.04 2.03
C ASP A 47 1.91 5.64 2.87
N ASP A 48 2.00 5.74 4.20
CA ASP A 48 0.83 5.61 5.07
C ASP A 48 0.31 6.96 5.54
N THR A 49 -0.96 6.94 5.93
CA THR A 49 -1.57 8.03 6.65
C THR A 49 -2.26 7.49 7.87
N ASP A 50 -1.99 8.11 9.01
CA ASP A 50 -2.66 7.86 10.27
C ASP A 50 -3.31 9.14 10.79
N ARG A 51 -4.56 9.04 11.26
CA ARG A 51 -5.32 10.16 11.81
C ARG A 51 -6.13 9.75 13.03
N PRO A 52 -6.01 10.46 14.17
CA PRO A 52 -6.82 10.20 15.34
C PRO A 52 -8.28 10.56 15.05
N LYS A 53 -9.18 9.69 15.50
CA LYS A 53 -10.63 9.77 15.32
C LYS A 53 -11.36 9.44 16.64
N PRO A 54 -11.05 10.15 17.75
CA PRO A 54 -11.55 9.80 19.09
C PRO A 54 -13.08 9.74 19.20
N PHE A 55 -13.78 10.59 18.44
CA PHE A 55 -15.24 10.69 18.45
C PHE A 55 -15.93 9.92 17.33
N ALA A 56 -15.19 9.39 16.35
CA ALA A 56 -15.75 8.80 15.13
C ALA A 56 -15.60 7.27 15.10
N LYS A 57 -16.01 6.61 16.19
CA LYS A 57 -15.86 5.14 16.41
C LYS A 57 -16.62 4.26 15.41
N LYS A 58 -17.57 4.83 14.67
CA LYS A 58 -18.37 4.14 13.64
C LYS A 58 -17.79 4.30 12.23
N THR A 59 -16.73 5.08 12.06
CA THR A 59 -16.06 5.24 10.76
C THR A 59 -15.34 3.94 10.40
N GLU A 60 -15.53 3.48 9.16
CA GLU A 60 -14.83 2.30 8.65
C GLU A 60 -13.31 2.49 8.72
N GLY A 61 -12.60 1.46 9.21
CA GLY A 61 -11.16 1.53 9.42
C GLY A 61 -10.69 2.34 10.63
N ALA A 62 -11.56 3.09 11.32
CA ALA A 62 -11.20 3.78 12.56
C ALA A 62 -11.27 2.82 13.74
N LYS A 63 -10.12 2.31 14.18
CA LYS A 63 -10.02 1.25 15.21
C LYS A 63 -9.08 1.66 16.32
N TRP A 64 -9.21 0.99 17.46
CA TRP A 64 -8.31 1.19 18.61
C TRP A 64 -6.95 0.61 18.28
N GLN A 65 -5.92 1.44 18.22
CA GLN A 65 -4.56 1.01 17.92
C GLN A 65 -3.55 2.08 18.38
N TYR A 66 -2.27 1.73 18.37
CA TYR A 66 -1.20 2.65 18.72
C TYR A 66 -1.03 3.73 17.63
N PHE A 67 -1.04 5.01 18.05
CA PHE A 67 -0.82 6.15 17.17
C PHE A 67 0.54 6.77 17.47
N SER A 68 1.51 6.53 16.57
CA SER A 68 2.90 6.92 16.76
C SER A 68 3.10 8.41 17.06
N PRO A 69 2.41 9.36 16.38
CA PRO A 69 2.61 10.78 16.66
C PRO A 69 2.15 11.22 18.05
N LEU A 70 1.14 10.59 18.66
CA LEU A 70 0.71 10.89 20.04
C LEU A 70 1.35 9.96 21.08
N LYS A 71 2.12 8.95 20.65
CA LYS A 71 2.76 7.95 21.52
C LYS A 71 1.80 7.26 22.50
N LYS A 72 0.54 7.09 22.09
CA LYS A 72 -0.51 6.46 22.90
C LYS A 72 -1.46 5.66 22.02
N GLU A 73 -2.23 4.78 22.65
CA GLU A 73 -3.35 4.14 22.01
C GLU A 73 -4.54 5.09 21.93
N GLU A 74 -5.22 5.09 20.79
CA GLU A 74 -6.41 5.90 20.54
C GLU A 74 -7.23 5.23 19.43
N VAL A 75 -8.49 5.63 19.28
CA VAL A 75 -9.23 5.32 18.06
C VAL A 75 -8.62 6.12 16.91
N CYS A 76 -7.98 5.46 15.95
CA CYS A 76 -7.43 6.12 14.77
C CYS A 76 -7.72 5.35 13.49
N TYR A 77 -7.79 6.10 12.39
CA TYR A 77 -7.75 5.54 11.06
C TYR A 77 -6.30 5.47 10.63
N ALA A 78 -5.85 4.31 10.15
CA ALA A 78 -4.60 4.20 9.42
C ALA A 78 -4.85 3.49 8.09
N GLY A 79 -4.11 3.88 7.06
CA GLY A 79 -4.17 3.25 5.77
C GLY A 79 -2.90 3.45 4.98
N VAL A 80 -2.57 2.46 4.15
CA VAL A 80 -1.45 2.56 3.22
C VAL A 80 -2.02 3.07 1.90
N GLY A 81 -1.47 4.17 1.42
CA GLY A 81 -1.82 4.83 0.17
C GLY A 81 -0.82 4.53 -0.93
N ALA A 82 -1.34 4.40 -2.14
CA ALA A 82 -0.56 4.40 -3.36
C ALA A 82 -0.84 5.68 -4.14
N ALA A 83 0.20 6.31 -4.69
CA ALA A 83 0.07 7.50 -5.50
C ALA A 83 0.89 7.41 -6.79
N PHE A 84 0.35 8.01 -7.84
CA PHE A 84 1.05 8.25 -9.09
C PHE A 84 1.88 9.51 -8.94
N VAL A 85 3.17 9.44 -9.26
CA VAL A 85 4.07 10.59 -9.22
C VAL A 85 4.82 10.71 -10.54
N SER A 86 4.81 11.90 -11.11
CA SER A 86 5.65 12.27 -12.25
C SER A 86 6.08 13.72 -12.08
N GLN A 87 6.91 14.23 -13.01
CA GLN A 87 7.28 15.64 -13.00
C GLN A 87 6.07 16.58 -13.16
N ALA A 88 5.06 16.18 -13.94
CA ALA A 88 3.93 17.04 -14.28
C ALA A 88 2.69 16.82 -13.40
N LYS A 89 2.56 15.65 -12.77
CA LYS A 89 1.30 15.21 -12.13
C LYS A 89 1.59 14.39 -10.89
N ARG A 90 0.77 14.60 -9.84
CA ARG A 90 0.75 13.80 -8.61
C ARG A 90 -0.70 13.59 -8.18
N PHE A 91 -1.12 12.35 -8.01
CA PHE A 91 -2.48 12.05 -7.57
C PHE A 91 -2.56 10.69 -6.87
N PRO A 92 -3.51 10.51 -5.93
CA PRO A 92 -3.72 9.23 -5.28
C PRO A 92 -4.30 8.20 -6.26
N LEU A 93 -3.78 6.98 -6.23
CA LEU A 93 -4.29 5.84 -6.98
C LEU A 93 -5.31 5.08 -6.13
N ASP A 94 -4.91 4.74 -4.91
CA ASP A 94 -5.74 3.95 -4.00
C ASP A 94 -5.30 4.11 -2.55
N ILE A 95 -6.15 3.71 -1.63
CA ILE A 95 -5.82 3.60 -0.21
C ILE A 95 -6.51 2.37 0.37
N ILE A 96 -5.73 1.52 1.02
CA ILE A 96 -6.24 0.35 1.73
C ILE A 96 -6.14 0.62 3.23
N PRO A 97 -7.28 0.68 3.96
CA PRO A 97 -7.26 0.82 5.41
C PRO A 97 -6.53 -0.36 6.06
N TYR A 98 -5.67 -0.04 7.02
CA TYR A 98 -5.10 -1.01 7.94
C TYR A 98 -6.13 -1.32 9.04
N LEU A 99 -6.27 -2.60 9.38
CA LEU A 99 -7.09 -3.05 10.49
C LEU A 99 -6.20 -3.78 11.49
N PRO A 100 -6.24 -3.41 12.79
CA PRO A 100 -5.43 -4.07 13.80
C PRO A 100 -5.86 -5.52 13.98
N ALA A 101 -4.91 -6.37 14.39
CA ALA A 101 -5.15 -7.80 14.55
C ALA A 101 -6.34 -8.13 15.48
N SER A 102 -6.62 -7.26 16.46
CA SER A 102 -7.78 -7.40 17.36
C SER A 102 -9.13 -7.46 16.65
N GLU A 103 -9.23 -6.93 15.43
CA GLU A 103 -10.46 -6.96 14.62
C GLU A 103 -10.71 -8.32 13.95
N PHE A 104 -9.73 -9.23 13.98
CA PHE A 104 -9.80 -10.51 13.28
C PHE A 104 -9.87 -11.68 14.26
N PRO A 105 -10.78 -12.65 14.05
CA PRO A 105 -10.77 -13.90 14.79
C PRO A 105 -9.41 -14.60 14.61
N ARG A 106 -8.75 -15.00 15.71
CA ARG A 106 -7.37 -15.54 15.73
C ARG A 106 -6.25 -14.53 15.43
N GLY A 107 -6.55 -13.23 15.44
CA GLY A 107 -5.56 -12.16 15.39
C GLY A 107 -4.66 -12.23 14.16
N VAL A 108 -3.35 -12.12 14.39
CA VAL A 108 -2.32 -12.17 13.33
C VAL A 108 -2.30 -13.47 12.54
N LYS A 109 -2.85 -14.56 13.07
CA LYS A 109 -2.94 -15.85 12.37
C LYS A 109 -4.16 -15.94 11.45
N ASN A 110 -5.00 -14.91 11.41
CA ASN A 110 -6.12 -14.86 10.50
C ASN A 110 -5.61 -14.65 9.06
N PRO A 111 -5.98 -15.50 8.08
CA PRO A 111 -5.58 -15.32 6.68
C PRO A 111 -6.02 -13.99 6.04
N GLN A 112 -7.05 -13.34 6.59
CA GLN A 112 -7.54 -12.04 6.13
C GLN A 112 -6.80 -10.86 6.79
N PHE A 113 -6.05 -11.09 7.87
CA PHE A 113 -5.24 -10.06 8.48
C PHE A 113 -4.06 -9.73 7.56
N LYS A 114 -3.85 -8.43 7.34
CA LYS A 114 -2.76 -7.92 6.52
C LYS A 114 -2.05 -6.85 7.31
N ASP A 115 -0.74 -7.05 7.50
CA ASP A 115 0.11 -5.97 7.99
C ASP A 115 0.30 -4.90 6.91
N MET A 116 0.80 -3.73 7.28
CA MET A 116 0.98 -2.61 6.35
C MET A 116 1.94 -2.93 5.20
N ILE A 117 2.95 -3.79 5.43
CA ILE A 117 3.88 -4.22 4.37
C ILE A 117 3.16 -5.12 3.35
N GLN A 118 2.21 -5.95 3.80
CA GLN A 118 1.43 -6.81 2.91
C GLN A 118 0.48 -5.98 2.08
N ILE A 119 -0.13 -4.96 2.70
CA ILE A 119 -0.97 -3.99 1.98
C ILE A 119 -0.14 -3.26 0.91
N ALA A 120 1.08 -2.82 1.23
CA ALA A 120 1.98 -2.17 0.27
C ALA A 120 2.32 -3.08 -0.92
N ILE A 121 2.60 -4.37 -0.66
CA ILE A 121 2.83 -5.37 -1.71
C ILE A 121 1.61 -5.52 -2.62
N GLU A 122 0.42 -5.65 -2.03
CA GLU A 122 -0.82 -5.79 -2.80
C GLU A 122 -1.14 -4.57 -3.66
N LEU A 123 -0.93 -3.37 -3.11
CA LEU A 123 -1.06 -2.12 -3.86
C LEU A 123 -0.07 -2.05 -5.02
N PHE A 124 1.18 -2.44 -4.76
CA PHE A 124 2.19 -2.51 -5.80
C PHE A 124 1.77 -3.50 -6.91
N ASP A 125 1.42 -4.74 -6.58
CA ASP A 125 1.04 -5.75 -7.57
C ASP A 125 -0.19 -5.33 -8.38
N LEU A 126 -1.15 -4.64 -7.75
CA LEU A 126 -2.37 -4.19 -8.41
C LEU A 126 -2.12 -3.13 -9.50
N TYR A 127 -1.15 -2.24 -9.30
CA TYR A 127 -0.93 -1.07 -10.16
C TYR A 127 0.38 -1.11 -10.97
N ALA A 128 1.39 -1.87 -10.52
CA ALA A 128 2.72 -1.85 -11.11
C ALA A 128 2.74 -2.24 -12.59
N GLU A 129 1.98 -3.27 -12.95
CA GLU A 129 1.93 -3.82 -14.30
C GLU A 129 1.09 -2.91 -15.23
N SER A 130 -0.11 -2.53 -14.80
CA SER A 130 -1.05 -1.74 -15.63
C SER A 130 -0.54 -0.35 -15.98
N PHE A 131 0.22 0.28 -15.08
CA PHE A 131 0.71 1.64 -15.27
C PHE A 131 2.15 1.67 -15.77
N GLY A 132 2.88 0.55 -15.79
CA GLY A 132 4.26 0.49 -16.27
C GLY A 132 5.16 1.56 -15.64
N PHE A 133 5.25 1.59 -14.32
CA PHE A 133 6.11 2.53 -13.59
C PHE A 133 7.61 2.26 -13.82
N SER A 134 8.41 3.32 -13.87
CA SER A 134 9.87 3.20 -14.00
C SER A 134 10.56 2.87 -12.67
N GLY A 135 9.88 3.11 -11.55
CA GLY A 135 10.39 2.75 -10.24
C GLY A 135 9.39 3.05 -9.14
N THR A 136 9.75 2.66 -7.92
CA THR A 136 8.90 2.76 -6.72
C THR A 136 9.59 3.61 -5.67
N VAL A 137 8.86 4.54 -5.04
CA VAL A 137 9.37 5.42 -3.99
C VAL A 137 8.58 5.21 -2.71
N PHE A 138 9.27 5.16 -1.57
CA PHE A 138 8.65 4.93 -0.26
C PHE A 138 9.57 5.36 0.87
N ASP A 139 8.97 5.61 2.03
CA ASP A 139 9.68 6.01 3.23
C ASP A 139 10.58 4.89 3.80
N SER A 140 11.33 5.23 4.84
CA SER A 140 12.23 4.27 5.50
C SER A 140 11.53 3.15 6.28
N TRP A 141 10.23 3.28 6.59
CA TRP A 141 9.45 2.24 7.24
C TRP A 141 9.19 1.06 6.30
N TYR A 142 8.86 1.34 5.03
CA TYR A 142 8.65 0.31 4.01
C TYR A 142 9.93 -0.35 3.50
N ALA A 143 11.12 0.21 3.79
CA ALA A 143 12.43 -0.36 3.50
C ALA A 143 12.76 -1.62 4.32
N THR A 144 11.90 -2.63 4.20
CA THR A 144 12.00 -3.94 4.86
C THR A 144 12.50 -4.98 3.87
N ALA A 145 13.24 -5.99 4.35
CA ALA A 145 13.73 -7.07 3.50
C ALA A 145 12.61 -7.75 2.69
N ARG A 146 11.40 -7.87 3.27
CA ARG A 146 10.24 -8.47 2.59
C ARG A 146 9.80 -7.65 1.38
N PHE A 147 9.65 -6.34 1.53
CA PHE A 147 9.21 -5.48 0.43
C PHE A 147 10.31 -5.28 -0.61
N LEU A 148 11.55 -5.07 -0.18
CA LEU A 148 12.70 -4.93 -1.09
C LEU A 148 12.91 -6.18 -1.93
N LYS A 149 12.78 -7.38 -1.34
CA LYS A 149 12.86 -8.65 -2.07
C LYS A 149 11.76 -8.75 -3.13
N HIS A 150 10.54 -8.37 -2.79
CA HIS A 150 9.41 -8.36 -3.73
C HIS A 150 9.66 -7.45 -4.94
N LEU A 151 10.15 -6.23 -4.69
CA LEU A 151 10.50 -5.29 -5.77
C LEU A 151 11.64 -5.80 -6.65
N TYR A 152 12.65 -6.44 -6.04
CA TYR A 152 13.76 -7.05 -6.74
C TYR A 152 13.31 -8.22 -7.64
N GLU A 153 12.45 -9.11 -7.13
CA GLU A 153 11.90 -10.22 -7.90
C GLU A 153 11.05 -9.76 -9.09
N LYS A 154 10.50 -8.54 -9.03
CA LYS A 154 9.72 -7.90 -10.09
C LYS A 154 10.55 -6.98 -11.01
N ASP A 155 11.88 -7.01 -10.86
CA ASP A 155 12.84 -6.19 -11.62
C ASP A 155 12.47 -4.70 -11.64
N LYS A 156 12.05 -4.17 -10.48
CA LYS A 156 11.71 -2.75 -10.33
C LYS A 156 12.78 -1.99 -9.56
N ILE A 157 13.17 -0.85 -10.12
CA ILE A 157 14.00 0.13 -9.45
C ILE A 157 13.21 0.72 -8.28
N PHE A 158 13.88 0.97 -7.15
CA PHE A 158 13.28 1.64 -6.02
C PHE A 158 14.17 2.76 -5.47
N TYR A 159 13.54 3.73 -4.81
CA TYR A 159 14.20 4.80 -4.08
C TYR A 159 13.58 4.90 -2.70
N SER A 160 14.41 4.83 -1.67
CA SER A 160 13.94 4.90 -0.29
C SER A 160 15.05 5.42 0.62
N GLU A 161 14.64 5.98 1.75
CA GLU A 161 15.53 6.29 2.85
C GLU A 161 15.80 5.02 3.65
N MET A 162 17.03 4.86 4.15
CA MET A 162 17.35 3.76 5.04
C MET A 162 17.29 4.22 6.49
N LYS A 163 16.49 3.52 7.30
CA LYS A 163 16.56 3.73 8.75
C LYS A 163 17.95 3.37 9.23
N SER A 164 18.44 4.24 10.08
CA SER A 164 19.80 4.19 10.55
C SER A 164 20.07 2.84 11.26
N ASN A 165 19.11 2.30 12.00
CA ASN A 165 19.19 1.03 12.74
C ASN A 165 19.09 -0.26 11.89
N ARG A 166 19.33 -0.21 10.58
CA ARG A 166 19.31 -1.39 9.70
C ARG A 166 20.73 -1.84 9.37
N ASN A 167 20.99 -3.14 9.46
CA ASN A 167 22.25 -3.72 9.02
C ASN A 167 22.22 -3.87 7.49
N ILE A 168 23.14 -3.18 6.82
CA ILE A 168 23.31 -3.27 5.37
C ILE A 168 24.64 -3.97 5.11
N PHE A 169 24.59 -5.10 4.43
CA PHE A 169 25.77 -5.83 4.00
C PHE A 169 25.99 -5.53 2.53
N MET A 170 27.09 -4.85 2.21
CA MET A 170 27.47 -4.58 0.84
C MET A 170 28.67 -5.43 0.47
N TYR A 171 28.62 -6.03 -0.72
CA TYR A 171 29.80 -6.66 -1.28
C TYR A 171 30.59 -5.63 -2.05
N HIS A 172 31.92 -5.64 -1.85
CA HIS A 172 32.78 -4.85 -2.71
C HIS A 172 32.62 -5.34 -4.17
N PRO A 173 32.28 -4.47 -5.14
CA PRO A 173 31.91 -4.89 -6.49
C PRO A 173 33.03 -5.68 -7.20
N ALA A 174 34.29 -5.30 -6.98
CA ALA A 174 35.44 -6.05 -7.51
C ALA A 174 35.93 -7.23 -6.65
N LYS A 175 35.99 -7.08 -5.32
CA LYS A 175 36.66 -8.05 -4.43
C LYS A 175 35.74 -9.15 -3.89
N LYS A 176 34.41 -9.05 -4.12
CA LYS A 176 33.36 -9.95 -3.60
C LYS A 176 33.45 -10.27 -2.09
N THR A 177 34.17 -9.44 -1.35
CA THR A 177 34.32 -9.54 0.10
C THR A 177 33.23 -8.70 0.75
N LEU A 178 32.68 -9.23 1.83
CA LEU A 178 31.59 -8.63 2.58
C LEU A 178 32.16 -7.44 3.35
N LEU A 179 31.80 -6.22 2.94
CA LEU A 179 32.13 -5.02 3.68
C LEU A 179 31.11 -4.88 4.81
N HIS A 180 31.58 -4.99 6.04
CA HIS A 180 30.77 -4.62 7.18
C HIS A 180 30.75 -3.09 7.26
N GLN A 181 29.60 -2.49 6.97
CA GLN A 181 29.43 -1.07 7.20
C GLN A 181 29.22 -0.88 8.70
N THR A 182 30.32 -0.71 9.44
CA THR A 182 30.28 -0.23 10.82
C THR A 182 29.78 1.21 10.78
N ARG A 183 28.78 1.48 11.62
CA ARG A 183 28.34 2.85 11.91
C ARG A 183 29.43 3.61 12.65
#